data_AF-A0A318MTU8-F1
#
_entry.id   AF-A0A318MTU8-F1
#
_cell.length_a   1.000
_cell.length_b   1.000
_cell.length_c   1.000
_cell.angle_alpha   90.00
_cell.angle_beta   90.00
_cell.angle_gamma   90.00
#
_symmetry.space_group_name_H-M   'P 1'
#
loop_
_entity.id
_entity.type
_entity.pdbx_description
1 polymer ?
#
loop_
_entity_poly.entity_id
_entity_poly.type
_entity_poly.pdbx_seq_one_letter_code
_entity_poly.pdbx_strand_id
1 'polypeptide(L)'
;MANNFSTSVRQAINEVNQYTVDKKHIVGSVVIVAKEGEIIYQQASGHADQEHKKTMRVDSQFLLSSVTKPIVSAAILCLVEKGILNLNSPVTDYLPNFTPKLENGQQPVITLHHLLTHSAGLKYRFCEPNGEGIYNTLQISDGFDEIAIDLNEWYAHTF
;
A
#
# COMPACT_ATOMS: atom_id res chain seq x y z
N MET A 1 -0.16 0.33 -34.29
CA MET A 1 0.76 1.46 -34.56
C MET A 1 1.82 1.43 -33.47
N ALA A 2 3.11 1.43 -33.82
CA ALA A 2 4.17 1.36 -32.82
C ALA A 2 4.19 2.67 -32.00
N ASN A 3 3.86 2.59 -30.71
CA ASN A 3 3.92 3.72 -29.79
C ASN A 3 5.41 4.06 -29.60
N ASN A 4 5.89 5.12 -30.26
CA ASN A 4 7.25 5.61 -30.12
C ASN A 4 7.41 6.23 -28.71
N PHE A 5 7.62 5.38 -27.71
CA PHE A 5 8.08 5.84 -26.40
C PHE A 5 9.41 6.56 -26.60
N SER A 6 9.44 7.85 -26.24
CA SER A 6 10.59 8.70 -26.55
C SER A 6 11.87 8.09 -25.97
N THR A 7 12.88 7.91 -26.82
CA THR A 7 14.22 7.46 -26.41
C THR A 7 14.78 8.34 -25.30
N SER A 8 14.51 9.65 -25.33
CA SER A 8 14.96 10.57 -24.29
C SER A 8 14.29 10.31 -22.94
N VAL A 9 13.01 9.94 -22.91
CA VAL A 9 12.29 9.60 -21.67
C VAL A 9 12.79 8.26 -21.13
N ARG A 10 12.99 7.27 -22.00
CA ARG A 10 13.60 5.99 -21.62
C ARG A 10 14.97 6.19 -20.97
N GLN A 11 15.80 7.01 -21.59
CA GLN A 11 17.13 7.32 -21.08
C GLN A 11 17.04 8.04 -19.73
N ALA A 12 16.17 9.04 -19.58
CA ALA A 12 15.99 9.74 -18.32
C ALA A 12 15.56 8.81 -17.17
N ILE A 13 14.63 7.88 -17.42
CA ILE A 13 14.21 6.89 -16.40
C ILE A 13 15.39 5.99 -16.02
N ASN A 14 16.16 5.51 -17.01
CA ASN A 14 17.34 4.69 -16.74
C ASN A 14 18.38 5.43 -15.91
N GLU A 15 18.66 6.70 -16.22
CA GLU A 15 19.62 7.54 -15.49
C GLU A 15 19.19 7.75 -14.04
N VAL A 16 17.91 8.04 -13.77
CA VAL A 16 17.39 8.20 -12.40
C VAL A 16 17.44 6.89 -11.62
N ASN A 17 17.04 5.78 -12.24
CA ASN A 17 17.09 4.46 -11.60
C ASN A 17 18.54 4.04 -11.29
N GLN A 18 19.46 4.26 -12.22
CA GLN A 18 20.86 3.92 -11.99
C GLN A 18 21.47 4.83 -10.92
N TYR A 19 21.22 6.14 -10.97
CA TYR A 19 21.69 7.09 -9.97
C TYR A 19 21.22 6.71 -8.55
N THR A 20 19.95 6.35 -8.38
CA THR A 20 19.40 6.01 -7.06
C THR A 20 19.99 4.72 -6.49
N VAL A 21 20.27 3.72 -7.34
CA VAL A 21 20.98 2.49 -6.94
C VAL A 21 22.45 2.78 -6.62
N ASP A 22 23.16 3.53 -7.47
CA ASP A 22 24.58 3.86 -7.28
C ASP A 22 24.82 4.68 -6.01
N LYS A 23 23.88 5.58 -5.67
CA LYS A 23 23.87 6.36 -4.43
C LYS A 23 23.36 5.58 -3.23
N LYS A 24 22.95 4.31 -3.40
CA LYS A 24 22.38 3.46 -2.35
C LYS A 24 21.17 4.07 -1.67
N HIS A 25 20.38 4.88 -2.38
CA HIS A 25 19.09 5.36 -1.86
C HIS A 25 18.03 4.27 -1.89
N ILE A 26 18.20 3.29 -2.79
CA ILE A 26 17.39 2.08 -2.90
C ILE A 26 18.31 0.89 -3.23
N VAL A 27 17.96 -0.30 -2.77
CA VAL A 27 18.71 -1.54 -3.06
C VAL A 27 18.41 -2.06 -4.48
N GLY A 28 17.15 -1.95 -4.91
CA GLY A 28 16.72 -2.33 -6.24
C GLY A 28 15.28 -1.91 -6.51
N SER A 29 14.91 -1.86 -7.79
CA SER A 29 13.58 -1.46 -8.23
C SER A 29 13.18 -2.15 -9.53
N VAL A 30 11.86 -2.18 -9.77
CA VAL A 30 11.29 -2.48 -11.08
C VAL A 30 10.38 -1.30 -11.44
N VAL A 31 10.61 -0.69 -12.60
CA VAL A 31 9.79 0.42 -13.11
C VAL A 31 9.08 -0.04 -14.37
N ILE A 32 7.77 0.16 -14.42
CA ILE A 32 6.90 -0.17 -15.56
C ILE A 32 6.16 1.10 -15.97
N VAL A 33 6.12 1.38 -17.28
CA VAL A 33 5.29 2.43 -17.87
C VAL A 33 4.37 1.80 -18.90
N ALA A 34 3.08 2.02 -18.73
CA ALA A 34 2.06 1.60 -19.67
C ALA A 34 1.35 2.82 -20.28
N LYS A 35 1.00 2.73 -21.56
CA LYS A 35 0.23 3.74 -22.29
C LYS A 35 -0.76 3.04 -23.19
N GLU A 36 -2.02 3.46 -23.14
CA GLU A 36 -3.10 2.89 -23.97
C GLU A 36 -3.25 1.36 -23.78
N GLY A 37 -3.04 0.88 -22.55
CA GLY A 37 -3.13 -0.54 -22.21
C GLY A 37 -1.87 -1.36 -22.53
N GLU A 38 -0.88 -0.79 -23.21
CA GLU A 38 0.34 -1.47 -23.62
C GLU A 38 1.53 -1.07 -22.73
N ILE A 39 2.34 -2.05 -22.32
CA ILE A 39 3.60 -1.80 -21.63
C ILE A 39 4.63 -1.30 -22.65
N ILE A 40 5.05 -0.04 -22.50
CA ILE A 40 6.00 0.60 -23.42
C ILE A 40 7.42 0.71 -22.84
N TYR A 41 7.56 0.47 -21.53
CA TYR A 41 8.83 0.40 -20.83
C TYR A 41 8.69 -0.50 -19.60
N GLN A 42 9.69 -1.36 -19.38
CA GLN A 42 9.83 -2.15 -18.17
C GLN A 42 11.31 -2.41 -17.94
N GLN A 43 11.82 -2.12 -16.74
CA GLN A 43 13.22 -2.33 -16.41
C GLN A 43 13.39 -2.63 -14.92
N ALA A 44 14.29 -3.57 -14.63
CA ALA A 44 14.76 -3.88 -13.29
C ALA A 44 16.17 -3.29 -13.08
N SER A 45 16.43 -2.78 -11.87
CA SER A 45 17.71 -2.19 -11.47
C SER A 45 18.10 -2.69 -10.07
N GLY A 46 19.40 -2.85 -9.83
CA GLY A 46 19.94 -3.24 -8.52
C GLY A 46 19.69 -4.70 -8.13
N HIS A 47 19.51 -4.94 -6.84
CA HIS A 47 19.40 -6.27 -6.25
C HIS A 47 18.01 -6.50 -5.64
N ALA A 48 17.47 -7.71 -5.80
CA ALA A 48 16.31 -8.16 -5.03
C ALA A 48 16.71 -8.56 -3.61
N ASP A 49 17.98 -8.94 -3.41
CA ASP A 49 18.60 -9.23 -2.13
C ASP A 49 20.09 -8.90 -2.24
N GLN A 50 20.53 -7.87 -1.52
CA GLN A 50 21.92 -7.39 -1.62
C GLN A 50 22.90 -8.35 -0.93
N GLU A 51 22.52 -8.93 0.21
CA GLU A 51 23.37 -9.79 1.04
C GLU A 51 23.69 -11.09 0.30
N HIS A 52 22.67 -11.67 -0.33
CA HIS A 52 22.79 -12.87 -1.15
C HIS A 52 23.14 -12.56 -2.63
N LYS A 53 23.41 -11.29 -2.95
CA LYS A 53 23.75 -10.80 -4.30
C LYS A 53 22.74 -11.23 -5.37
N LYS A 54 21.46 -11.37 -5.02
CA LYS A 54 20.39 -11.72 -5.95
C LYS A 54 20.03 -10.52 -6.79
N THR A 55 20.25 -10.60 -8.10
CA THR A 55 19.89 -9.52 -9.04
C THR A 55 18.38 -9.29 -9.08
N MET A 56 17.98 -8.02 -9.18
CA MET A 56 16.58 -7.66 -9.39
C MET A 56 16.11 -8.12 -10.77
N ARG A 57 14.91 -8.69 -10.86
CA ARG A 57 14.28 -9.08 -12.11
C ARG A 57 12.93 -8.41 -12.24
N VAL A 58 12.45 -8.29 -13.48
CA VAL A 58 11.15 -7.66 -13.78
C VAL A 58 9.96 -8.43 -13.19
N ASP A 59 10.15 -9.71 -12.88
CA ASP A 59 9.19 -10.62 -12.24
C ASP A 59 9.46 -10.83 -10.74
N SER A 60 10.39 -10.07 -10.14
CA SER A 60 10.60 -10.10 -8.68
C SER A 60 9.31 -9.76 -7.94
N GLN A 61 9.03 -10.51 -6.87
CA GLN A 61 7.88 -10.25 -6.00
C GLN A 61 8.24 -9.21 -4.94
N PHE A 62 7.29 -8.32 -4.65
CA PHE A 62 7.42 -7.26 -3.64
C PHE A 62 6.29 -7.38 -2.62
N LEU A 63 6.59 -7.01 -1.37
CA LEU A 63 5.56 -6.74 -0.39
C LEU A 63 4.90 -5.40 -0.74
N LEU A 64 3.62 -5.44 -1.12
CA LEU A 64 2.91 -4.28 -1.67
C LEU A 64 2.45 -3.28 -0.60
N SER A 65 2.37 -3.69 0.67
CA SER A 65 1.91 -2.84 1.77
C SER A 65 0.61 -2.10 1.39
N SER A 66 0.58 -0.77 1.46
CA SER A 66 -0.59 0.04 1.13
C SER A 66 -0.99 0.02 -0.36
N VAL A 67 -0.14 -0.45 -1.27
CA VAL A 67 -0.51 -0.65 -2.70
C VAL A 67 -1.60 -1.74 -2.85
N THR A 68 -1.81 -2.57 -1.83
CA THR A 68 -2.95 -3.51 -1.77
C THR A 68 -4.32 -2.80 -1.70
N LYS A 69 -4.41 -1.60 -1.10
CA LYS A 69 -5.67 -0.87 -0.89
C LYS A 69 -6.46 -0.62 -2.19
N PRO A 70 -5.89 -0.04 -3.26
CA PRO A 70 -6.64 0.16 -4.51
C PRO A 70 -7.15 -1.15 -5.13
N ILE A 71 -6.45 -2.29 -4.93
CA ILE A 71 -6.89 -3.61 -5.42
C ILE A 71 -8.17 -4.03 -4.68
N VAL A 72 -8.17 -3.93 -3.34
CA VAL A 72 -9.34 -4.26 -2.51
C VAL A 72 -10.50 -3.28 -2.77
N SER A 73 -10.21 -1.99 -2.93
CA SER A 73 -11.22 -0.99 -3.31
C SER A 73 -11.87 -1.31 -4.64
N ALA A 74 -11.10 -1.71 -5.67
CA ALA A 74 -11.66 -2.14 -6.95
C ALA A 74 -12.56 -3.37 -6.80
N ALA A 75 -12.15 -4.36 -5.99
CA ALA A 75 -12.99 -5.54 -5.72
C ALA A 75 -14.32 -5.16 -5.05
N ILE A 76 -14.29 -4.24 -4.08
CA ILE A 76 -15.51 -3.71 -3.44
C ILE A 76 -16.40 -3.00 -4.47
N LEU A 77 -15.84 -2.16 -5.34
CA LEU A 77 -16.61 -1.45 -6.37
C LEU A 77 -17.23 -2.41 -7.40
N CYS A 78 -16.55 -3.50 -7.77
CA CYS A 78 -17.15 -4.55 -8.60
C CYS A 78 -18.34 -5.24 -7.90
N LEU A 79 -18.30 -5.42 -6.58
CA LEU A 79 -19.42 -5.98 -5.81
C LEU A 79 -20.58 -4.97 -5.69
N VAL A 80 -20.28 -3.68 -5.62
CA VAL A 80 -21.29 -2.60 -5.67
C VAL A 80 -21.99 -2.58 -7.02
N GLU A 81 -21.24 -2.67 -8.12
CA GLU A 81 -21.80 -2.73 -9.48
C GLU A 81 -22.74 -3.94 -9.65
N LYS A 82 -22.42 -5.07 -9.01
CA LYS A 82 -23.27 -6.27 -8.98
C LYS A 82 -24.47 -6.18 -8.03
N GLY A 83 -24.64 -5.08 -7.30
CA GLY A 83 -25.70 -4.90 -6.31
C GLY A 83 -25.56 -5.77 -5.05
N ILE A 84 -24.38 -6.37 -4.83
CA ILE A 84 -24.09 -7.21 -3.65
C ILE A 84 -23.76 -6.33 -2.43
N LEU A 85 -23.03 -5.24 -2.67
CA LEU A 85 -22.69 -4.24 -1.65
C LEU A 85 -23.32 -2.89 -1.99
N ASN A 86 -23.52 -2.04 -0.99
CA ASN A 86 -23.95 -0.67 -1.16
C ASN A 86 -23.00 0.28 -0.42
N LEU A 87 -22.44 1.27 -1.11
CA LEU A 87 -21.50 2.24 -0.52
C LEU A 87 -22.09 3.00 0.67
N ASN A 88 -23.41 3.21 0.68
CA ASN A 88 -24.10 3.94 1.73
C ASN A 88 -24.63 3.04 2.85
N SER A 89 -24.51 1.72 2.72
CA SER A 89 -24.88 0.81 3.80
C SER A 89 -23.94 0.96 4.99
N PRO A 90 -24.46 0.94 6.23
CA PRO A 90 -23.65 0.78 7.43
C PRO A 90 -22.75 -0.46 7.33
N VAL A 91 -21.50 -0.35 7.78
CA VAL A 91 -20.57 -1.47 7.86
C VAL A 91 -21.13 -2.59 8.75
N THR A 92 -21.94 -2.23 9.75
CA THR A 92 -22.62 -3.17 10.65
C THR A 92 -23.59 -4.12 9.96
N ASP A 93 -24.07 -3.80 8.76
CA ASP A 93 -24.88 -4.72 7.94
C ASP A 93 -24.06 -5.96 7.52
N TYR A 94 -22.74 -5.81 7.42
CA TYR A 94 -21.80 -6.86 6.99
C TYR A 94 -20.94 -7.38 8.14
N LEU A 95 -20.60 -6.51 9.09
CA LEU A 95 -19.78 -6.81 10.27
C LEU A 95 -20.51 -6.33 11.54
N PRO A 96 -21.48 -7.11 12.09
CA PRO A 96 -22.35 -6.65 13.18
C PRO A 96 -21.62 -6.22 14.45
N ASN A 97 -20.42 -6.75 14.70
CA ASN A 97 -19.60 -6.42 15.86
C ASN A 97 -18.69 -5.20 15.65
N PHE A 98 -18.69 -4.60 14.45
CA PHE A 98 -17.91 -3.41 14.15
C PHE A 98 -18.64 -2.15 14.66
N THR A 99 -18.65 -1.97 15.97
CA THR A 99 -19.35 -0.88 16.66
C THR A 99 -18.39 0.02 17.47
N PRO A 100 -17.41 0.68 16.82
CA PRO A 100 -16.50 1.58 17.51
C PRO A 100 -17.27 2.75 18.13
N LYS A 101 -16.75 3.28 19.24
CA LYS A 101 -17.32 4.43 19.96
C LYS A 101 -16.35 5.60 19.92
N LEU A 102 -16.91 6.80 19.82
CA LEU A 102 -16.20 8.04 20.12
C LEU A 102 -15.96 8.16 21.63
N GLU A 103 -15.08 9.07 22.03
CA GLU A 103 -14.74 9.31 23.46
C GLU A 103 -15.97 9.67 24.31
N ASN A 104 -16.95 10.34 23.73
CA ASN A 104 -18.22 10.67 24.38
C ASN A 104 -19.21 9.48 24.47
N GLY A 105 -18.79 8.28 24.07
CA GLY A 105 -19.58 7.06 24.07
C GLY A 105 -20.51 6.88 22.87
N GLN A 106 -20.62 7.87 21.98
CA GLN A 106 -21.47 7.80 20.79
C GLN A 106 -20.94 6.74 19.81
N GLN A 107 -21.85 5.94 19.25
CA GLN A 107 -21.55 5.03 18.15
C GLN A 107 -21.93 5.69 16.83
N PRO A 108 -20.96 6.16 16.02
CA PRO A 108 -21.26 6.75 14.72
C PRO A 108 -21.64 5.66 13.72
N VAL A 109 -22.50 6.00 12.76
CA VAL A 109 -22.76 5.14 11.61
C VAL A 109 -21.58 5.29 10.64
N ILE A 110 -20.81 4.21 10.47
CA ILE A 110 -19.73 4.13 9.49
C ILE A 110 -20.25 3.38 8.28
N THR A 111 -20.14 3.97 7.09
CA THR A 111 -20.54 3.33 5.82
C THR A 111 -19.34 2.76 5.08
N LEU A 112 -19.58 1.91 4.08
CA LEU A 112 -18.51 1.45 3.17
C LEU A 112 -17.82 2.63 2.47
N HIS A 113 -18.56 3.67 2.09
CA HIS A 113 -17.99 4.90 1.53
C HIS A 113 -16.94 5.51 2.46
N HIS A 114 -17.26 5.66 3.76
CA HIS A 114 -16.31 6.20 4.73
C HIS A 114 -15.02 5.38 4.86
N LEU A 115 -15.11 4.05 4.72
CA LEU A 115 -13.92 3.18 4.71
C LEU A 115 -13.06 3.41 3.46
N LEU A 116 -13.68 3.47 2.27
CA LEU A 116 -12.97 3.66 1.00
C LEU A 116 -12.31 5.03 0.87
N THR A 117 -12.84 6.05 1.54
CA THR A 117 -12.35 7.45 1.49
C THR A 117 -11.53 7.86 2.70
N HIS A 118 -11.21 6.93 3.60
CA HIS A 118 -10.49 7.23 4.85
C HIS A 118 -11.17 8.31 5.72
N SER A 119 -12.50 8.38 5.73
CA SER A 119 -13.27 9.36 6.52
C SER A 119 -14.08 8.71 7.65
N ALA A 120 -13.82 7.44 7.97
CA ALA A 120 -14.48 6.71 9.05
C ALA A 120 -13.99 7.09 10.47
N GLY A 121 -12.92 7.90 10.58
CA GLY A 121 -12.29 8.25 11.85
C GLY A 121 -11.34 7.17 12.40
N LEU A 122 -11.05 6.12 11.61
CA LEU A 122 -10.11 5.06 11.97
C LEU A 122 -8.65 5.52 11.77
N LYS A 123 -7.73 4.97 12.55
CA LYS A 123 -6.30 5.30 12.56
C LYS A 123 -5.45 4.03 12.61
N TYR A 124 -4.14 4.19 12.49
CA TYR A 124 -3.15 3.16 12.78
C TYR A 124 -2.55 3.37 14.18
N ARG A 125 -2.18 2.28 14.86
CA ARG A 125 -1.57 2.34 16.19
C ARG A 125 -0.21 3.06 16.15
N PHE A 126 0.59 2.89 15.09
CA PHE A 126 1.85 3.63 14.93
C PHE A 126 1.67 5.14 14.69
N CYS A 127 0.44 5.62 14.43
CA CYS A 127 0.14 7.06 14.39
C CYS A 127 -0.19 7.63 15.77
N GLU A 128 -0.27 6.79 16.82
CA GLU A 128 -0.55 7.22 18.18
C GLU A 128 0.75 7.50 18.96
N PRO A 129 0.75 8.45 19.90
CA PRO A 129 1.92 8.74 20.72
C PRO A 129 2.32 7.53 21.58
N ASN A 130 3.57 7.11 21.50
CA ASN A 130 4.33 6.29 22.46
C ASN A 130 3.56 5.13 23.15
N GLY A 131 2.67 4.43 22.43
CA GLY A 131 1.91 3.30 22.98
C GLY A 131 0.82 3.66 24.00
N GLU A 132 0.49 4.94 24.18
CA GLU A 132 -0.57 5.37 25.12
C GLU A 132 -1.91 5.63 24.41
N GLY A 133 -1.96 5.45 23.10
CA GLY A 133 -3.18 5.67 22.33
C GLY A 133 -4.26 4.61 22.54
N ILE A 134 -5.46 4.91 22.04
CA ILE A 134 -6.65 4.08 22.27
C ILE A 134 -6.56 2.75 21.52
N TYR A 135 -5.89 2.70 20.36
CA TYR A 135 -5.67 1.44 19.64
C TYR A 135 -4.74 0.53 20.43
N ASN A 136 -3.66 1.07 21.02
CA ASN A 136 -2.78 0.28 21.86
C ASN A 136 -3.46 -0.19 23.15
N THR A 137 -4.18 0.71 23.83
CA THR A 137 -4.88 0.40 25.10
C THR A 137 -5.94 -0.69 24.92
N LEU A 138 -6.67 -0.65 23.80
CA LEU A 138 -7.69 -1.64 23.47
C LEU A 138 -7.14 -2.87 22.74
N GLN A 139 -5.82 -2.96 22.55
CA GLN A 139 -5.15 -4.03 21.81
C GLN A 139 -5.75 -4.26 20.41
N ILE A 140 -6.14 -3.17 19.75
CA ILE A 140 -6.65 -3.23 18.38
C ILE A 140 -5.45 -3.44 17.46
N SER A 141 -5.44 -4.59 16.80
CA SER A 141 -4.47 -4.92 15.74
C SER A 141 -4.49 -3.85 14.64
N ASP A 142 -3.30 -3.44 14.24
CA ASP A 142 -3.08 -2.50 13.13
C ASP A 142 -2.44 -3.19 11.91
N GLY A 143 -2.33 -4.53 11.97
CA GLY A 143 -1.71 -5.38 10.95
C GLY A 143 -0.19 -5.43 11.03
N PHE A 144 0.42 -4.73 11.99
CA PHE A 144 1.87 -4.72 12.25
C PHE A 144 2.23 -5.37 13.59
N ASP A 145 1.23 -5.79 14.36
CA ASP A 145 1.35 -6.43 15.67
C ASP A 145 1.95 -7.85 15.65
N GLU A 146 1.93 -8.54 14.50
CA GLU A 146 2.48 -9.90 14.36
C GLU A 146 3.82 -9.97 13.60
N ILE A 147 4.38 -8.84 13.17
CA ILE A 147 5.62 -8.84 12.39
C ILE A 147 6.81 -8.92 13.35
N ALA A 148 7.64 -9.96 13.19
CA ALA A 148 8.81 -10.24 14.04
C ALA A 148 9.98 -9.25 13.86
N ILE A 149 9.84 -8.27 12.98
CA ILE A 149 10.86 -7.28 12.64
C ILE A 149 10.44 -5.96 13.28
N ASP A 150 11.30 -5.40 14.13
CA ASP A 150 11.08 -4.08 14.72
C ASP A 150 10.98 -3.04 13.60
N LEU A 151 10.06 -2.06 13.73
CA LEU A 151 9.94 -0.95 12.78
C LEU A 151 11.27 -0.22 12.59
N ASN A 152 12.08 -0.10 13.64
CA ASN A 152 13.42 0.50 13.54
C ASN A 152 14.36 -0.36 12.68
N GLU A 153 14.27 -1.68 12.80
CA GLU A 153 15.02 -2.64 11.98
C GLU A 153 14.55 -2.57 10.52
N TRP A 154 13.24 -2.45 10.29
CA TRP A 154 12.68 -2.28 8.96
C TRP A 154 13.17 -0.98 8.30
N TYR A 155 13.20 0.15 9.02
CA TYR A 155 13.79 1.40 8.51
C TYR A 155 15.30 1.29 8.29
N ALA A 156 16.04 0.56 9.13
CA ALA A 156 17.49 0.41 9.03
C ALA A 156 17.96 -0.47 7.85
N HIS A 157 17.09 -1.36 7.35
CA HIS A 157 17.42 -2.26 6.24
C HIS A 157 16.76 -1.90 4.90
N THR A 158 15.84 -0.92 4.91
CA THR A 158 15.09 -0.52 3.70
C THR A 158 15.61 0.80 3.08
N PHE A 159 16.49 1.53 3.77
CA PHE A 159 17.11 2.78 3.29
C PHE A 159 18.62 2.81 3.49
#